data_AF-A0A956SQZ6-F1
#
_entry.id   AF-A0A956SQZ6-F1
#
_cell.length_a   1.000
_cell.length_b   1.000
_cell.length_c   1.000
_cell.angle_alpha   90.00
_cell.angle_beta   90.00
_cell.angle_gamma   90.00
#
_symmetry.space_group_name_H-M   'P 1'
#
loop_
_entity.id
_entity.type
_entity.pdbx_description
1 polymer ?
#
loop_
_entity_poly.entity_id
_entity_poly.type
_entity_poly.pdbx_seq_one_letter_code
_entity_poly.pdbx_strand_id
1 'polypeptide(L)' 'MTCAACQARVQRTLERTPGVASATVDLMLGRAAVRYDPAQLDPGRLIEVVER' A
#
# COMPACT_ATOMS: atom_id res chain seq x y z
N MET A 1 7.30 9.93 -0.96
CA MET A 1 6.48 10.03 -2.18
C MET A 1 6.30 11.51 -2.53
N THR A 2 6.83 11.99 -3.66
CA THR A 2 6.83 13.44 -4.02
C THR A 2 6.07 13.74 -5.31
N CYS A 3 5.45 12.74 -5.94
CA CYS A 3 4.85 12.86 -7.27
C CYS A 3 3.57 12.02 -7.41
N ALA A 4 2.60 12.45 -8.23
CA ALA A 4 1.37 11.69 -8.48
C ALA A 4 1.65 10.27 -9.03
N ALA A 5 2.69 10.12 -9.85
CA ALA A 5 3.13 8.82 -10.33
C ALA A 5 3.64 7.91 -9.19
N CYS A 6 4.23 8.50 -8.15
CA CYS A 6 4.74 7.82 -6.97
C CYS A 6 3.58 7.25 -6.14
N GLN A 7 2.48 8.02 -5.98
CA GLN A 7 1.24 7.53 -5.37
C GLN A 7 0.68 6.33 -6.12
N ALA A 8 0.52 6.50 -7.43
CA ALA A 8 -0.07 5.47 -8.27
C ALA A 8 0.80 4.20 -8.28
N ARG A 9 2.13 4.33 -8.17
CA ARG A 9 3.04 3.17 -8.02
C ARG A 9 2.76 2.46 -6.70
N VAL A 10 2.81 3.17 -5.57
CA VAL A 10 2.62 2.58 -4.24
C VAL A 10 1.25 1.90 -4.13
N GLN A 11 0.19 2.57 -4.57
CA GLN A 11 -1.16 2.00 -4.57
C GLN A 11 -1.23 0.70 -5.38
N ARG A 12 -0.72 0.70 -6.62
CA ARG A 12 -0.71 -0.50 -7.46
C ARG A 12 0.14 -1.62 -6.89
N THR A 13 1.26 -1.31 -6.23
CA THR A 13 2.09 -2.33 -5.57
C THR A 13 1.34 -2.98 -4.41
N LEU A 14 0.65 -2.19 -3.59
CA LEU A 14 -0.17 -2.69 -2.48
C LEU A 14 -1.34 -3.55 -3.00
N GLU A 15 -2.08 -3.08 -4.01
CA GLU A 15 -3.20 -3.81 -4.63
C GLU A 15 -2.77 -5.15 -5.27
N ARG A 16 -1.50 -5.26 -5.69
CA ARG A 16 -0.93 -6.49 -6.25
C ARG A 16 -0.41 -7.46 -5.18
N THR A 17 -0.38 -7.05 -3.92
CA THR A 17 0.12 -7.89 -2.84
C THR A 17 -0.96 -8.92 -2.49
N PRO A 18 -0.66 -10.23 -2.54
CA PRO A 18 -1.61 -11.26 -2.13
C PRO A 18 -2.12 -10.99 -0.71
N GLY A 19 -3.41 -11.15 -0.47
CA GLY A 19 -4.04 -10.85 0.81
C GLY A 19 -4.49 -9.39 0.97
N VAL A 20 -4.16 -8.48 0.05
CA VAL A 20 -4.73 -7.13 0.02
C VAL A 20 -6.07 -7.13 -0.74
N ALA A 21 -7.13 -6.68 -0.09
CA ALA A 21 -8.45 -6.51 -0.69
C ALA A 21 -8.60 -5.16 -1.39
N SER A 22 -8.06 -4.10 -0.78
CA SER A 22 -8.00 -2.77 -1.39
C SER A 22 -6.92 -1.90 -0.75
N ALA A 23 -6.38 -0.96 -1.52
CA ALA A 23 -5.47 0.06 -1.01
C ALA A 23 -5.82 1.44 -1.57
N THR A 24 -5.68 2.47 -0.76
CA THR A 24 -5.85 3.87 -1.17
C THR A 24 -4.70 4.67 -0.59
N VAL A 25 -4.05 5.47 -1.42
CA VAL A 25 -2.92 6.29 -1.02
C VAL A 25 -3.27 7.75 -1.19
N ASP A 26 -3.12 8.51 -0.11
CA ASP A 26 -3.29 9.95 -0.07
C ASP A 26 -1.92 10.60 0.09
N LEU A 27 -1.43 11.20 -1.00
CA LEU A 27 -0.17 11.96 -0.98
C LEU A 27 -0.24 13.24 -0.16
N MET A 28 -1.39 13.92 -0.16
CA MET A 28 -1.51 15.19 0.56
C MET A 28 -1.35 14.99 2.06
N LEU A 29 -1.82 13.84 2.56
CA LEU A 29 -1.69 13.45 3.97
C LEU A 29 -0.49 12.55 4.24
N GLY A 30 0.20 12.05 3.21
CA GLY A 30 1.30 11.10 3.34
C GLY A 30 0.87 9.76 3.94
N ARG A 31 -0.36 9.31 3.67
CA ARG A 31 -0.97 8.13 4.30
C ARG A 31 -1.42 7.11 3.27
N ALA A 32 -1.33 5.83 3.62
CA ALA A 32 -1.94 4.75 2.88
C ALA A 32 -2.92 4.00 3.79
N ALA A 33 -4.15 3.82 3.32
CA ALA A 33 -5.15 2.98 3.95
C ALA A 33 -5.23 1.66 3.18
N VAL A 34 -5.03 0.54 3.88
CA VAL A 34 -5.01 -0.80 3.26
C VAL A 34 -6.00 -1.69 3.99
N ARG A 35 -6.87 -2.36 3.22
CA ARG A 35 -7.74 -3.42 3.71
C ARG A 35 -7.13 -4.75 3.28
N TYR A 36 -6.78 -5.59 4.23
CA TYR A 36 -6.10 -6.86 3.99
C TYR A 36 -6.68 -7.97 4.88
N ASP A 37 -6.40 -9.21 4.51
CA ASP A 37 -6.73 -10.38 5.32
C ASP A 37 -5.64 -10.62 6.38
N PRO A 38 -5.94 -10.43 7.68
CA PRO A 38 -4.98 -10.63 8.76
C PRO A 38 -4.53 -12.09 8.93
N ALA A 39 -5.22 -13.06 8.33
CA ALA A 39 -4.76 -14.45 8.31
C ALA A 39 -3.65 -14.69 7.28
N GLN A 40 -3.48 -13.79 6.30
CA GLN A 40 -2.52 -13.92 5.20
C GLN A 40 -1.42 -12.85 5.22
N LEU A 41 -1.66 -11.71 5.86
CA LEU A 41 -0.77 -10.57 5.87
C LEU A 41 -0.72 -9.90 7.23
N ASP A 42 0.42 -9.31 7.56
CA ASP A 42 0.60 -8.46 8.73
C ASP A 42 1.04 -7.03 8.31
N PRO A 43 0.89 -6.03 9.19
CA PRO A 43 1.29 -4.65 8.89
C PRO A 43 2.76 -4.48 8.51
N GLY A 44 3.67 -5.27 9.10
CA GLY A 44 5.10 -5.19 8.81
C GLY A 44 5.39 -5.56 7.36
N ARG A 45 4.73 -6.61 6.85
CA ARG A 45 4.87 -7.01 5.45
C ARG A 45 4.39 -5.94 4.47
N LEU A 46 3.34 -5.19 4.81
CA LEU A 46 2.87 -4.06 4.00
C LEU A 46 3.90 -2.93 3.92
N ILE A 47 4.63 -2.67 5.00
CA ILE A 47 5.68 -1.65 5.04
C ILE A 47 6.84 -2.06 4.13
N GLU A 48 7.32 -3.31 4.24
CA GLU A 48 8.41 -3.83 3.39
C GLU A 48 8.10 -3.75 1.89
N VAL A 49 6.84 -3.97 1.52
CA VAL A 49 6.38 -3.86 0.13
C VAL A 49 6.52 -2.44 -0.42
N VAL A 50 6.35 -1.42 0.42
CA VAL A 50 6.42 0.01 0.02
C VAL A 50 7.85 0.53 0.01
N GLU A 51 8.72 0.02 0.87
CA GLU A 51 10.14 0.43 0.95
C GLU A 51 11.01 -0.13 -0.19
N ARG A 52 10.45 -0.99 -1.05
CA ARG A 52 11.10 -1.57 -2.24
C ARG A 52 10.93 -0.75 -3.55
#